data_AF-A0A9D8Q093-F1
#
_entry.id   AF-A0A9D8Q093-F1
#
_cell.length_a   1.000
_cell.length_b   1.000
_cell.length_c   1.000
_cell.angle_alpha   90.00
_cell.angle_beta   90.00
_cell.angle_gamma   90.00
#
_symmetry.space_group_name_H-M   'P 1'
#
loop_
_entity.id
_entity.type
_entity.pdbx_description
1 polymer ?
#
loop_
_entity_poly.entity_id
_entity_poly.type
_entity_poly.pdbx_seq_one_letter_code
_entity_poly.pdbx_strand_id
1 'polypeptide(L)' 'AAFAGRVPDLGQLRYSAGLGLRYYTGIGPVRLDVAFPLNRRPDDARYGIYVSLGQSF' A
#
# COMPACT_ATOMS: atom_id res chain seq x y z
N ALA A 1 5.39 -15.40 22.20
CA ALA A 1 4.65 -14.35 22.93
C ALA A 1 4.73 -13.06 22.12
N ALA A 2 3.60 -12.50 21.67
CA ALA A 2 3.57 -11.45 20.65
C ALA A 2 3.73 -10.01 21.16
N PHE A 3 3.87 -9.80 22.48
CA PHE A 3 4.03 -8.45 23.07
C PHE A 3 4.97 -8.51 24.28
N ALA A 4 6.28 -8.39 24.05
CA ALA A 4 7.30 -8.36 25.11
C ALA A 4 7.87 -6.96 25.40
N GLY A 5 7.26 -5.89 24.87
CA GLY A 5 7.69 -4.51 25.13
C GLY A 5 6.49 -3.56 25.21
N ARG A 6 6.48 -2.68 26.21
CA ARG A 6 5.45 -1.63 26.38
C ARG A 6 5.53 -0.51 25.32
N VAL A 7 6.44 -0.62 24.36
CA VAL A 7 6.67 0.33 23.27
C VAL A 7 6.82 -0.41 21.93
N PRO A 8 6.13 0.03 20.86
CA PRO A 8 6.28 -0.54 19.52
C PRO A 8 7.72 -0.38 19.01
N ASP A 9 8.28 -1.43 18.42
CA ASP A 9 9.53 -1.35 17.67
C ASP A 9 9.27 -0.69 16.30
N LEU A 10 9.60 0.59 16.19
CA LEU A 10 9.41 1.37 14.97
C LEU A 10 10.41 0.99 13.86
N GLY A 11 11.50 0.26 14.17
CA GLY A 11 12.49 -0.18 13.19
C GLY A 11 11.95 -1.23 12.19
N GLN A 12 10.81 -1.83 12.50
CA GLN A 12 10.17 -2.82 11.64
C GLN A 12 9.13 -2.24 10.69
N LEU A 13 8.80 -0.95 10.83
CA LEU A 13 7.78 -0.29 10.03
C LEU A 13 8.15 -0.29 8.55
N ARG A 14 7.18 -0.51 7.66
CA ARG A 14 7.38 -0.58 6.22
C ARG A 14 6.67 0.59 5.55
N TYR A 15 7.35 1.19 4.59
CA TYR A 15 6.86 2.37 3.88
C TYR A 15 7.00 2.18 2.37
N SER A 16 6.13 2.84 1.63
CA SER A 16 6.13 2.84 0.18
C SER A 16 5.72 4.21 -0.35
N ALA A 17 6.29 4.60 -1.48
CA ALA A 17 5.86 5.77 -2.24
C ALA A 17 5.29 5.32 -3.58
N GLY A 18 4.26 6.00 -4.06
CA GLY A 18 3.55 5.59 -5.26
C GLY A 18 2.76 6.71 -5.92
N LEU A 19 2.26 6.41 -7.11
CA LEU A 19 1.40 7.29 -7.89
C LEU A 19 0.04 6.63 -8.07
N GLY A 20 -1.01 7.44 -7.95
CA GLY A 20 -2.40 7.02 -8.10
C GLY A 20 -3.09 7.82 -9.20
N LEU A 21 -3.84 7.12 -10.04
CA LEU A 21 -4.74 7.70 -11.03
C LEU A 21 -6.18 7.39 -10.65
N ARG A 22 -7.07 8.37 -10.83
CA ARG A 22 -8.51 8.21 -10.64
C ARG A 22 -9.24 8.64 -11.91
N TYR A 23 -10.09 7.77 -12.42
CA TYR A 23 -10.86 7.98 -13.64
C TYR A 23 -12.33 7.69 -13.42
N TYR A 24 -13.22 8.58 -13.89
CA TYR A 24 -14.65 8.40 -13.74
C TYR A 24 -15.23 7.72 -14.97
N THR A 25 -15.82 6.54 -14.77
CA THR A 25 -16.49 5.78 -15.82
C THR A 25 -18.01 5.89 -15.67
N GLY A 26 -18.77 5.42 -16.66
CA GLY A 26 -20.24 5.36 -16.58
C GLY A 26 -20.77 4.45 -15.47
N ILE A 27 -19.94 3.55 -14.92
CA ILE A 27 -20.29 2.65 -13.81
C ILE A 27 -19.71 3.10 -12.46
N GLY A 28 -18.98 4.23 -12.41
CA GLY A 28 -18.38 4.78 -11.19
C GLY A 28 -16.88 5.08 -11.30
N PRO A 29 -16.25 5.58 -10.22
CA PRO A 29 -14.83 5.91 -10.20
C PRO A 29 -13.97 4.64 -10.19
N VAL A 30 -12.96 4.62 -11.05
CA VAL A 30 -11.86 3.63 -11.08
C VAL A 30 -10.63 4.30 -10.48
N ARG A 31 -9.89 3.58 -9.64
CA ARG A 31 -8.59 3.99 -9.13
C ARG A 31 -7.54 2.95 -9.48
N LEU A 32 -6.38 3.41 -9.91
CA LEU A 32 -5.21 2.59 -10.15
C LEU A 32 -4.02 3.24 -9.43
N ASP A 33 -3.44 2.54 -8.46
CA ASP A 33 -2.24 2.99 -7.76
C ASP A 33 -1.09 2.02 -8.02
N VAL A 34 0.11 2.58 -8.21
CA VAL A 34 1.36 1.82 -8.28
C VAL A 34 2.28 2.36 -7.20
N ALA A 35 2.72 1.48 -6.30
CA ALA A 35 3.58 1.84 -5.17
C ALA A 35 4.85 1.00 -5.13
N PHE A 36 5.95 1.63 -4.73
CA PHE A 36 7.27 1.04 -4.58
C PHE A 36 7.68 1.09 -3.10
N PRO A 37 8.08 -0.04 -2.50
CA PRO A 37 8.54 -0.08 -1.11
C PRO A 37 9.89 0.64 -0.97
N LEU A 38 9.96 1.57 -0.01
CA LEU A 38 11.15 2.38 0.27
C LEU A 38 12.14 1.64 1.19
N ASN A 39 11.67 0.68 1.97
CA ASN A 39 12.49 -0.14 2.88
C ASN A 39 12.15 -1.64 2.74
N ARG A 40 12.35 -2.13 1.51
CA ARG A 40 12.09 -3.49 1.02
C ARG A 40 12.99 -4.54 1.71
N ARG A 41 12.43 -5.68 2.10
CA ARG A 41 13.18 -6.89 2.50
C ARG A 41 13.61 -7.71 1.28
N PRO A 42 14.58 -8.63 1.39
CA PRO A 42 15.03 -9.44 0.25
C PRO A 42 13.88 -10.16 -0.48
N ASP A 43 12.89 -10.63 0.28
CA ASP A 43 11.75 -11.41 -0.23
C ASP A 43 10.52 -10.58 -0.62
N ASP A 44 10.52 -9.27 -0.37
CA ASP A 44 9.38 -8.41 -0.69
C ASP A 44 9.28 -8.15 -2.20
N ALA A 45 8.05 -8.03 -2.72
CA ALA A 45 7.81 -7.63 -4.10
C ALA A 45 8.43 -6.25 -4.42
N ARG A 46 8.87 -6.05 -5.68
CA ARG A 46 9.50 -4.79 -6.11
C ARG A 46 8.54 -3.61 -6.25
N TYR A 47 7.26 -3.90 -6.47
CA TYR A 47 6.19 -2.92 -6.59
C TYR A 47 4.85 -3.58 -6.28
N GLY A 48 3.86 -2.78 -5.91
CA GLY A 48 2.47 -3.18 -5.74
C GLY A 48 1.59 -2.42 -6.72
N ILE A 49 0.59 -3.11 -7.28
CA ILE A 49 -0.47 -2.51 -8.07
C ILE A 49 -1.77 -2.67 -7.29
N TYR A 50 -2.48 -1.57 -7.09
CA TYR A 50 -3.79 -1.55 -6.42
C TYR A 50 -4.84 -1.03 -7.40
N VAL A 51 -5.97 -1.74 -7.50
CA VAL A 51 -7.07 -1.37 -8.37
C VAL A 51 -8.34 -1.33 -7.54
N SER A 52 -9.10 -0.23 -7.63
CA SER A 52 -10.43 -0.13 -7.02
C SER A 52 -11.47 0.32 -8.04
N LEU A 53 -12.68 -0.24 -7.95
CA LEU A 53 -13.83 0.12 -8.77
C LEU A 53 -14.99 0.51 -7.86
N GLY A 54 -15.60 1.67 -8.11
CA GLY A 54 -16.70 2.20 -7.32
C GLY A 54 -16.24 2.92 -6.04
N GLN A 55 -17.16 3.10 -5.10
CA GLN A 55 -16.86 3.69 -3.79
C GLN A 55 -16.31 2.58 -2.89
N SER A 56 -14.98 2.45 -2.85
CA SER A 56 -14.32 1.53 -1.91
C SER A 56 -14.53 2.02 -0.49
N PHE A 57 -15.08 1.14 0.35
CA PHE A 57 -15.21 1.28 1.80
C PHE A 57 -13.85 1.43 2.47
#